data_AF-A0A1D3JEQ5-F1
#
_entry.id   AF-A0A1D3JEQ5-F1
#
_cell.length_a   1.000
_cell.length_b   1.000
_cell.length_c   1.000
_cell.angle_alpha   90.00
_cell.angle_beta   90.00
_cell.angle_gamma   90.00
#
_symmetry.space_group_name_H-M   'P 1'
#
loop_
_entity.id
_entity.type
_entity.pdbx_description
1 polymer ?
#
loop_
_entity_poly.entity_id
_entity_poly.type
_entity_poly.pdbx_seq_one_letter_code
_entity_poly.pdbx_strand_id
1 'polypeptide(L)'
;MESSISKGDIPSIKYKDIWKDGISYNEIIEIIHNQKEPYHANQWISNFRTKFNSYLEEYVNKLSDKNPQKHCRDLYYLLEDVIHKIKFLPGYDKSYDFIKKSIKNTMDTELKNNGYILCVKDAFNEFDINYNEIYIKNKKKIDDLCENINYTNKNYGKINNSSECAEIKKHIDHQYEILREVHNSNPAKYSDVLAYYEFTSFNDLENIIKKIQCVSGENLHASAQGYNSDGIPSLSGVHIFLLLVLSLFGSFVPCFFLYKRTPLGLWLRKRIGNEINFFNKINYEKKHRILGDISEYLQDNLHNEEYNVFHHSSGD
;
A
#
# COMPACT_ATOMS: atom_id res chain seq x y z
N MET A 1 -8.32 -3.54 31.11
CA MET A 1 -7.03 -3.79 30.45
C MET A 1 -7.13 -3.13 29.09
N GLU A 2 -6.55 -1.94 28.89
CA GLU A 2 -6.52 -1.34 27.54
C GLU A 2 -5.73 -2.27 26.62
N SER A 3 -6.27 -2.56 25.43
CA SER A 3 -5.56 -3.32 24.42
C SER A 3 -4.28 -2.57 24.03
N SER A 4 -3.12 -3.21 24.23
CA SER A 4 -1.84 -2.68 23.75
C SER A 4 -1.89 -2.52 22.23
N ILE A 5 -1.42 -1.38 21.71
CA ILE A 5 -1.32 -1.16 20.26
C ILE A 5 -0.31 -2.14 19.69
N SER A 6 -0.68 -2.83 18.62
CA SER A 6 0.18 -3.70 17.84
C SER A 6 0.54 -3.06 16.50
N LYS A 7 1.50 -3.64 15.80
CA LYS A 7 1.79 -3.33 14.40
C LYS A 7 0.58 -3.58 13.49
N GLY A 8 -0.27 -4.55 13.83
CA GLY A 8 -1.51 -4.82 13.12
C GLY A 8 -2.52 -3.68 13.18
N ASP A 9 -2.39 -2.77 14.14
CA ASP A 9 -3.28 -1.61 14.29
C ASP A 9 -2.87 -0.41 13.41
N ILE A 10 -1.71 -0.46 12.78
CA ILE A 10 -1.26 0.55 11.83
C ILE A 10 -2.21 0.56 10.62
N PRO A 11 -2.84 1.70 10.26
CA PRO A 11 -3.96 1.73 9.30
C PRO A 11 -3.69 1.05 7.97
N SER A 12 -2.55 1.34 7.33
CA SER A 12 -2.17 0.73 6.05
C SER A 12 -1.94 -0.79 6.12
N ILE A 13 -1.71 -1.35 7.31
CA ILE A 13 -1.61 -2.80 7.55
C ILE A 13 -3.01 -3.34 7.85
N LYS A 14 -3.72 -2.73 8.79
CA LYS A 14 -5.05 -3.14 9.26
C LYS A 14 -6.07 -3.24 8.13
N TYR A 15 -6.04 -2.27 7.21
CA TYR A 15 -7.05 -2.12 6.16
C TYR A 15 -6.54 -2.46 4.75
N LYS A 16 -5.35 -3.05 4.63
CA LYS A 16 -4.67 -3.34 3.36
C LYS A 16 -5.55 -4.04 2.32
N ASP A 17 -6.35 -4.99 2.78
CA ASP A 17 -7.11 -5.89 1.91
C ASP A 17 -8.61 -5.64 1.96
N ILE A 18 -9.05 -4.55 2.61
CA ILE A 18 -10.47 -4.32 2.94
C ILE A 18 -11.38 -4.42 1.71
N TRP A 19 -10.98 -3.83 0.59
CA TRP A 19 -11.78 -3.80 -0.64
C TRP A 19 -11.69 -5.05 -1.51
N LYS A 20 -10.73 -5.95 -1.25
CA LYS A 20 -10.43 -7.05 -2.19
C LYS A 20 -11.61 -7.99 -2.37
N ASP A 21 -12.33 -8.29 -1.28
CA ASP A 21 -13.48 -9.18 -1.33
C ASP A 21 -14.65 -8.53 -2.05
N GLY A 22 -14.94 -7.26 -1.71
CA GLY A 22 -16.03 -6.49 -2.33
C GLY A 22 -15.90 -6.33 -3.84
N ILE A 23 -14.68 -6.22 -4.36
CA ILE A 23 -14.45 -6.13 -5.81
C ILE A 23 -14.12 -7.48 -6.48
N SER A 24 -14.11 -8.57 -5.73
CA SER A 24 -13.62 -9.88 -6.21
C SER A 24 -12.23 -9.78 -6.86
N TYR A 25 -11.30 -9.15 -6.16
CA TYR A 25 -9.98 -8.79 -6.69
C TYR A 25 -9.21 -10.00 -7.25
N ASN A 26 -9.27 -11.14 -6.56
CA ASN A 26 -8.58 -12.35 -7.01
C ASN A 26 -9.10 -12.85 -8.38
N GLU A 27 -10.41 -12.73 -8.63
CA GLU A 27 -11.04 -13.14 -9.88
C GLU A 27 -10.53 -12.29 -11.06
N ILE A 28 -10.53 -10.96 -10.89
CA ILE A 28 -10.09 -10.06 -11.96
C ILE A 28 -8.58 -10.10 -12.18
N ILE A 29 -7.79 -10.28 -11.13
CA ILE A 29 -6.34 -10.45 -11.27
C ILE A 29 -6.01 -11.77 -11.96
N GLU A 30 -6.76 -12.85 -11.73
CA GLU A 30 -6.57 -14.10 -12.47
C GLU A 30 -6.87 -13.91 -13.97
N ILE A 31 -7.92 -13.16 -14.31
CA ILE A 31 -8.26 -12.81 -15.69
C ILE A 31 -7.12 -12.04 -16.35
N ILE A 32 -6.62 -10.99 -15.67
CA ILE A 32 -5.51 -10.16 -16.14
C ILE A 32 -4.22 -10.98 -16.30
N HIS A 33 -3.84 -11.74 -15.27
CA HIS A 33 -2.60 -12.51 -15.25
C HIS A 33 -2.55 -13.56 -16.36
N ASN A 34 -3.67 -14.26 -16.56
CA ASN A 34 -3.76 -15.32 -17.57
C ASN A 34 -4.16 -14.79 -18.95
N GLN A 35 -4.28 -13.46 -19.11
CA GLN A 35 -4.71 -12.79 -20.35
C GLN A 35 -5.95 -13.43 -20.96
N LYS A 36 -6.94 -13.72 -20.11
CA LYS A 36 -8.16 -14.41 -20.55
C LYS A 36 -8.96 -13.52 -21.51
N GLU A 37 -9.77 -14.15 -22.36
CA GLU A 37 -10.64 -13.45 -23.31
C GLU A 37 -11.62 -12.47 -22.61
N PRO A 38 -12.05 -11.39 -23.31
CA PRO A 38 -12.90 -10.34 -22.74
C PRO A 38 -14.18 -10.84 -22.07
N TYR A 39 -14.73 -11.96 -22.54
CA TYR A 39 -15.89 -12.61 -21.93
C TYR A 39 -15.73 -12.81 -20.42
N HIS A 40 -14.54 -13.20 -19.94
CA HIS A 40 -14.33 -13.44 -18.51
C HIS A 40 -14.38 -12.15 -17.68
N ALA A 41 -13.83 -11.04 -18.18
CA ALA A 41 -13.97 -9.76 -17.51
C ALA A 41 -15.41 -9.23 -17.57
N ASN A 42 -16.13 -9.51 -18.66
CA ASN A 42 -17.56 -9.19 -18.79
C ASN A 42 -18.43 -9.99 -17.80
N GLN A 43 -18.06 -11.24 -17.50
CA GLN A 43 -18.68 -12.01 -16.41
C GLN A 43 -18.33 -11.44 -15.03
N TRP A 44 -17.06 -11.11 -14.79
CA TRP A 44 -16.64 -10.48 -13.54
C TRP A 44 -17.40 -9.18 -13.28
N ILE A 45 -17.54 -8.29 -14.27
CA ILE A 45 -18.24 -7.01 -14.11
C ILE A 45 -19.76 -7.19 -13.92
N SER A 46 -20.35 -8.24 -14.50
CA SER A 46 -21.75 -8.59 -14.27
C SER A 46 -21.99 -9.02 -12.82
N ASN A 47 -21.02 -9.70 -12.20
CA ASN A 47 -21.05 -10.10 -10.79
C ASN A 47 -20.62 -8.97 -9.83
N PHE A 48 -19.82 -8.02 -10.31
CA PHE A 48 -19.23 -6.94 -9.52
C PHE A 48 -20.29 -6.17 -8.74
N ARG A 49 -21.38 -5.74 -9.38
CA ARG A 49 -22.44 -4.96 -8.73
C ARG A 49 -23.04 -5.67 -7.51
N THR A 50 -23.49 -6.90 -7.70
CA THR A 50 -24.13 -7.66 -6.62
C THR A 50 -23.16 -7.94 -5.49
N LYS A 51 -21.94 -8.40 -5.80
CA LYS A 51 -20.93 -8.69 -4.78
C LYS A 51 -20.49 -7.44 -4.02
N PHE A 52 -20.31 -6.33 -4.73
CA PHE A 52 -19.91 -5.06 -4.12
C PHE A 52 -21.00 -4.50 -3.21
N ASN A 53 -22.27 -4.54 -3.64
CA ASN A 53 -23.38 -4.11 -2.78
C ASN A 53 -23.50 -4.99 -1.52
N SER A 54 -23.48 -6.33 -1.66
CA SER A 54 -23.52 -7.23 -0.51
C SER A 54 -22.35 -7.01 0.46
N TYR A 55 -21.16 -6.77 -0.08
CA TYR A 55 -20.00 -6.41 0.73
C TYR A 55 -20.22 -5.10 1.50
N LEU A 56 -20.74 -4.06 0.84
CA LEU A 56 -21.05 -2.81 1.51
C LEU A 56 -22.08 -3.03 2.62
N GLU A 57 -23.21 -3.69 2.36
CA GLU A 57 -24.25 -3.95 3.38
C GLU A 57 -23.69 -4.65 4.63
N GLU A 58 -22.73 -5.57 4.47
CA GLU A 58 -22.09 -6.27 5.60
C GLU A 58 -21.01 -5.42 6.30
N TYR A 59 -20.22 -4.66 5.54
CA TYR A 59 -19.00 -4.01 6.04
C TYR A 59 -19.11 -2.51 6.30
N VAL A 60 -20.16 -1.82 5.87
CA VAL A 60 -20.37 -0.37 6.08
C VAL A 60 -20.26 0.00 7.56
N ASN A 61 -20.82 -0.81 8.46
CA ASN A 61 -20.73 -0.56 9.90
C ASN A 61 -19.28 -0.72 10.44
N LYS A 62 -18.50 -1.64 9.86
CA LYS A 62 -17.08 -1.89 10.20
C LYS A 62 -16.13 -0.84 9.59
N LEU A 63 -16.53 -0.25 8.46
CA LEU A 63 -15.84 0.83 7.76
C LEU A 63 -16.12 2.23 8.36
N SER A 64 -17.05 2.34 9.31
CA SER A 64 -17.36 3.61 9.99
C SER A 64 -16.24 4.09 10.94
N ASP A 65 -15.18 3.29 11.11
CA ASP A 65 -14.03 3.66 11.94
C ASP A 65 -13.13 4.70 11.22
N LYS A 66 -13.40 5.98 11.54
CA LYS A 66 -12.47 7.13 11.59
C LYS A 66 -11.77 7.66 10.33
N ASN A 67 -11.94 7.09 9.12
CA ASN A 67 -11.46 7.74 7.90
C ASN A 67 -12.12 7.29 6.57
N PRO A 68 -13.44 7.51 6.39
CA PRO A 68 -14.18 7.00 5.22
C PRO A 68 -13.62 7.51 3.88
N GLN A 69 -13.15 8.75 3.83
CA GLN A 69 -12.59 9.36 2.62
C GLN A 69 -11.27 8.68 2.18
N LYS A 70 -10.40 8.30 3.12
CA LYS A 70 -9.20 7.52 2.81
C LYS A 70 -9.57 6.15 2.25
N HIS A 71 -10.53 5.46 2.86
CA HIS A 71 -11.00 4.18 2.32
C HIS A 71 -11.58 4.32 0.91
N CYS A 72 -12.27 5.42 0.58
CA CYS A 72 -12.67 5.73 -0.79
C CYS A 72 -11.47 5.81 -1.75
N ARG A 73 -10.41 6.54 -1.35
CA ARG A 73 -9.19 6.68 -2.18
C ARG A 73 -8.47 5.35 -2.37
N ASP A 74 -8.43 4.49 -1.35
CA ASP A 74 -7.86 3.15 -1.48
C ASP A 74 -8.61 2.30 -2.50
N LEU A 75 -9.93 2.34 -2.49
CA LEU A 75 -10.75 1.68 -3.50
C LEU A 75 -10.52 2.26 -4.90
N TYR A 76 -10.40 3.58 -5.01
CA TYR A 76 -10.07 4.27 -6.26
C TYR A 76 -8.73 3.79 -6.82
N TYR A 77 -7.65 3.83 -6.03
CA TYR A 77 -6.33 3.38 -6.49
C TYR A 77 -6.34 1.91 -6.95
N LEU A 78 -7.12 1.07 -6.26
CA LEU A 78 -7.26 -0.34 -6.59
C LEU A 78 -8.00 -0.55 -7.93
N LEU A 79 -9.11 0.14 -8.14
CA LEU A 79 -9.90 0.04 -9.37
C LEU A 79 -9.19 0.65 -10.57
N GLU A 80 -8.47 1.76 -10.40
CA GLU A 80 -7.65 2.37 -11.45
C GLU A 80 -6.54 1.42 -11.92
N ASP A 81 -5.83 0.75 -10.99
CA ASP A 81 -4.83 -0.27 -11.34
C ASP A 81 -5.47 -1.43 -12.13
N VAL A 82 -6.65 -1.91 -11.72
CA VAL A 82 -7.39 -2.96 -12.44
C VAL A 82 -7.78 -2.51 -13.85
N ILE A 83 -8.38 -1.33 -13.98
CA ILE A 83 -8.87 -0.81 -15.26
C ILE A 83 -7.71 -0.54 -16.21
N HIS A 84 -6.64 0.06 -15.72
CA HIS A 84 -5.44 0.26 -16.53
C HIS A 84 -4.91 -1.07 -17.04
N LYS A 85 -4.78 -2.09 -16.18
CA LYS A 85 -4.33 -3.42 -16.62
C LYS A 85 -5.24 -4.04 -17.67
N ILE A 86 -6.56 -3.90 -17.52
CA ILE A 86 -7.55 -4.38 -18.51
C ILE A 86 -7.38 -3.67 -19.85
N LYS A 87 -7.10 -2.36 -19.87
CA LYS A 87 -6.88 -1.56 -21.09
C LYS A 87 -5.80 -2.15 -22.00
N PHE A 88 -4.74 -2.72 -21.40
CA PHE A 88 -3.61 -3.28 -22.13
C PHE A 88 -3.73 -4.79 -22.41
N LEU A 89 -4.87 -5.42 -22.12
CA LEU A 89 -5.10 -6.82 -22.46
C LEU A 89 -5.44 -6.97 -23.96
N PRO A 90 -4.91 -8.00 -24.65
CA PRO A 90 -5.27 -8.27 -26.04
C PRO A 90 -6.77 -8.51 -26.22
N GLY A 91 -7.38 -7.88 -27.23
CA GLY A 91 -8.80 -8.08 -27.59
C GLY A 91 -9.79 -7.28 -26.74
N TYR A 92 -9.33 -6.45 -25.81
CA TYR A 92 -10.20 -5.68 -24.92
C TYR A 92 -10.69 -4.34 -25.48
N ASP A 93 -10.28 -3.93 -26.68
CA ASP A 93 -10.60 -2.62 -27.26
C ASP A 93 -12.11 -2.28 -27.18
N LYS A 94 -12.98 -3.26 -27.43
CA LYS A 94 -14.44 -3.09 -27.38
C LYS A 94 -15.04 -3.25 -25.98
N SER A 95 -14.42 -4.07 -25.13
CA SER A 95 -14.96 -4.37 -23.79
C SER A 95 -14.46 -3.39 -22.72
N TYR A 96 -13.34 -2.72 -22.96
CA TYR A 96 -12.71 -1.79 -22.03
C TYR A 96 -13.67 -0.69 -21.59
N ASP A 97 -14.25 0.04 -22.55
CA ASP A 97 -15.18 1.13 -22.26
C ASP A 97 -16.43 0.66 -21.51
N PHE A 98 -16.93 -0.53 -21.86
CA PHE A 98 -18.06 -1.15 -21.17
C PHE A 98 -17.72 -1.48 -19.71
N ILE A 99 -16.58 -2.13 -19.47
CA ILE A 99 -16.12 -2.50 -18.12
C ILE A 99 -15.90 -1.23 -17.30
N LYS A 100 -15.16 -0.26 -17.84
CA LYS A 100 -14.87 1.02 -17.21
C LYS A 100 -16.16 1.76 -16.79
N LYS A 101 -17.11 1.91 -17.71
CA LYS A 101 -18.39 2.57 -17.45
C LYS A 101 -19.22 1.81 -16.41
N SER A 102 -19.21 0.48 -16.46
CA SER A 102 -19.96 -0.35 -15.52
C SER A 102 -19.40 -0.26 -14.11
N ILE A 103 -18.07 -0.22 -13.95
CA ILE A 103 -17.42 0.03 -12.64
C ILE A 103 -17.87 1.40 -12.13
N LYS A 104 -17.69 2.46 -12.92
CA LYS A 104 -18.06 3.83 -12.52
C LYS A 104 -19.52 3.94 -12.09
N ASN A 105 -20.45 3.42 -12.90
CA ASN A 105 -21.88 3.47 -12.60
C ASN A 105 -22.24 2.69 -11.32
N THR A 106 -21.61 1.54 -11.11
CA THR A 106 -21.80 0.72 -9.90
C THR A 106 -21.29 1.47 -8.69
N MET A 107 -20.07 2.02 -8.77
CA MET A 107 -19.48 2.84 -7.71
C MET A 107 -20.38 4.03 -7.36
N ASP A 108 -20.80 4.80 -8.36
CA ASP A 108 -21.65 5.98 -8.18
C ASP A 108 -23.00 5.65 -7.54
N THR A 109 -23.55 4.47 -7.82
CA THR A 109 -24.86 4.04 -7.32
C THR A 109 -24.74 3.43 -5.93
N GLU A 110 -23.93 2.38 -5.79
CA GLU A 110 -23.89 1.59 -4.56
C GLU A 110 -23.21 2.35 -3.41
N LEU A 111 -22.18 3.17 -3.67
CA LEU A 111 -21.59 4.02 -2.62
C LEU A 111 -22.58 5.09 -2.14
N LYS A 112 -23.37 5.70 -3.03
CA LYS A 112 -24.41 6.68 -2.61
C LYS A 112 -25.46 6.02 -1.73
N ASN A 113 -25.96 4.85 -2.15
CA ASN A 113 -26.99 4.12 -1.42
C ASN A 113 -26.52 3.70 -0.03
N ASN A 114 -25.23 3.41 0.13
CA ASN A 114 -24.64 2.94 1.38
C ASN A 114 -23.98 4.05 2.22
N GLY A 115 -24.27 5.34 1.95
CA GLY A 115 -23.82 6.47 2.79
C GLY A 115 -22.39 6.97 2.50
N TYR A 116 -21.76 6.52 1.42
CA TYR A 116 -20.41 6.90 0.97
C TYR A 116 -20.44 7.97 -0.12
N ILE A 117 -21.34 8.95 -0.01
CA ILE A 117 -21.49 10.00 -1.03
C ILE A 117 -20.21 10.82 -1.25
N LEU A 118 -19.35 10.91 -0.23
CA LEU A 118 -18.03 11.55 -0.31
C LEU A 118 -17.09 10.82 -1.28
N CYS A 119 -17.17 9.49 -1.38
CA CYS A 119 -16.36 8.74 -2.35
C CYS A 119 -16.67 9.14 -3.80
N VAL A 120 -17.90 9.58 -4.08
CA VAL A 120 -18.36 9.85 -5.45
C VAL A 120 -17.89 11.20 -5.97
N LYS A 121 -17.64 12.18 -5.09
CA LYS A 121 -17.21 13.53 -5.51
C LYS A 121 -15.73 13.61 -5.90
N ASP A 122 -14.86 12.83 -5.26
CA ASP A 122 -13.41 12.98 -5.39
C ASP A 122 -12.75 11.98 -6.37
N ALA A 123 -13.39 10.85 -6.68
CA ALA A 123 -12.71 9.70 -7.30
C ALA A 123 -12.94 9.50 -8.80
N PHE A 124 -14.02 10.01 -9.42
CA PHE A 124 -14.45 9.47 -10.73
C PHE A 124 -14.52 10.46 -11.90
N ASN A 125 -14.07 11.70 -11.72
CA ASN A 125 -13.99 12.68 -12.80
C ASN A 125 -12.76 12.50 -13.70
N GLU A 126 -11.73 11.78 -13.27
CA GLU A 126 -10.43 11.66 -13.96
C GLU A 126 -10.10 10.26 -14.51
N PHE A 127 -11.06 9.33 -14.50
CA PHE A 127 -10.87 7.97 -15.03
C PHE A 127 -10.30 8.03 -16.47
N ASP A 128 -9.00 7.73 -16.60
CA ASP A 128 -8.23 7.50 -17.83
C ASP A 128 -7.64 8.71 -18.61
N ILE A 129 -7.67 9.96 -18.11
CA ILE A 129 -7.07 11.05 -18.91
C ILE A 129 -5.54 11.09 -18.74
N ASN A 130 -4.99 10.65 -17.61
CA ASN A 130 -3.55 10.72 -17.30
C ASN A 130 -3.08 9.61 -16.36
N TYR A 131 -3.54 8.37 -16.56
CA TYR A 131 -3.04 7.27 -15.72
C TYR A 131 -1.55 7.07 -15.95
N ASN A 132 -0.77 7.37 -14.92
CA ASN A 132 0.64 7.06 -14.84
C ASN A 132 0.82 6.06 -13.70
N GLU A 133 1.15 4.81 -14.05
CA GLU A 133 1.23 3.69 -13.09
C GLU A 133 2.15 4.02 -11.91
N ILE A 134 3.31 4.62 -12.20
CA ILE A 134 4.29 5.01 -11.19
C ILE A 134 3.69 6.07 -10.29
N TYR A 135 3.03 7.07 -10.86
CA TYR A 135 2.37 8.12 -10.10
C TYR A 135 1.29 7.57 -9.17
N ILE A 136 0.33 6.80 -9.70
CA ILE A 136 -0.79 6.29 -8.90
C ILE A 136 -0.29 5.39 -7.78
N LYS A 137 0.69 4.52 -8.06
CA LYS A 137 1.33 3.68 -7.03
C LYS A 137 2.04 4.51 -5.96
N ASN A 138 2.76 5.55 -6.36
CA ASN A 138 3.45 6.44 -5.42
C ASN A 138 2.46 7.28 -4.61
N LYS A 139 1.41 7.81 -5.25
CA LYS A 139 0.33 8.56 -4.60
C LYS A 139 -0.34 7.72 -3.52
N LYS A 140 -0.69 6.46 -3.84
CA LYS A 140 -1.21 5.50 -2.84
C LYS A 140 -0.25 5.33 -1.66
N LYS A 141 1.03 5.06 -1.91
CA LYS A 141 2.02 4.83 -0.85
C LYS A 141 2.21 6.07 0.04
N ILE A 142 2.20 7.27 -0.55
CA ILE A 142 2.29 8.53 0.20
C ILE A 142 1.03 8.73 1.04
N ASP A 143 -0.15 8.44 0.50
CA ASP A 143 -1.43 8.50 1.22
C ASP A 143 -1.45 7.51 2.40
N ASP A 144 -0.97 6.28 2.19
CA ASP A 144 -0.80 5.26 3.25
C ASP A 144 0.18 5.72 4.34
N LEU A 145 1.31 6.33 3.96
CA LEU A 145 2.27 6.89 4.91
C LEU A 145 1.64 8.03 5.72
N CYS A 146 0.97 8.98 5.07
CA CYS A 146 0.33 10.10 5.75
C CYS A 146 -0.74 9.61 6.73
N GLU A 147 -1.53 8.60 6.37
CA GLU A 147 -2.49 7.97 7.29
C GLU A 147 -1.80 7.35 8.52
N ASN A 148 -0.74 6.56 8.29
CA ASN A 148 0.04 5.95 9.37
C ASN A 148 0.62 7.01 10.31
N ILE A 149 1.14 8.11 9.77
CA ILE A 149 1.73 9.21 10.55
C ILE A 149 0.65 9.97 11.32
N ASN A 150 -0.50 10.26 10.71
CA ASN A 150 -1.63 10.88 11.40
C ASN A 150 -2.13 10.01 12.57
N TYR A 151 -2.27 8.70 12.35
CA TYR A 151 -2.58 7.74 13.40
C TYR A 151 -1.51 7.73 14.51
N THR A 152 -0.24 7.73 14.12
CA THR A 152 0.90 7.75 15.04
C THR A 152 0.88 9.02 15.90
N ASN A 153 0.66 10.19 15.31
CA ASN A 153 0.58 11.46 16.04
C ASN A 153 -0.54 11.46 17.08
N LYS A 154 -1.67 10.79 16.78
CA LYS A 154 -2.80 10.65 17.71
C LYS A 154 -2.55 9.62 18.81
N ASN A 155 -1.64 8.67 18.61
CA ASN A 155 -1.45 7.51 19.47
C ASN A 155 -0.01 7.32 19.99
N TYR A 156 0.89 8.29 19.81
CA TYR A 156 2.33 8.14 20.08
C TYR A 156 2.64 7.65 21.51
N GLY A 157 1.88 8.09 22.52
CA GLY A 157 2.05 7.63 23.90
C GLY A 157 1.76 6.13 24.06
N LYS A 158 0.68 5.64 23.44
CA LYS A 158 0.32 4.21 23.45
C LYS A 158 1.30 3.38 22.62
N ILE A 159 1.77 3.92 21.48
CA ILE A 159 2.81 3.29 20.66
C ILE A 159 4.12 3.17 21.44
N ASN A 160 4.56 4.21 22.12
CA ASN A 160 5.82 4.20 22.89
C ASN A 160 5.83 3.16 24.02
N ASN A 161 4.66 2.84 24.58
CA ASN A 161 4.48 1.84 25.62
C ASN A 161 4.18 0.43 25.07
N SER A 162 4.05 0.27 23.75
CA SER A 162 3.79 -1.02 23.13
C SER A 162 5.04 -1.90 23.15
N SER A 163 4.84 -3.20 23.41
CA SER A 163 5.87 -4.23 23.19
C SER A 163 6.33 -4.31 21.73
N GLU A 164 5.51 -3.84 20.78
CA GLU A 164 5.81 -3.81 19.34
C GLU A 164 6.28 -2.43 18.86
N CYS A 165 6.57 -1.48 19.76
CA CYS A 165 6.98 -0.11 19.38
C CYS A 165 8.12 -0.10 18.37
N ALA A 166 9.17 -0.89 18.60
CA ALA A 166 10.33 -0.95 17.73
C ALA A 166 9.97 -1.45 16.32
N GLU A 167 9.04 -2.40 16.21
CA GLU A 167 8.58 -2.92 14.92
C GLU A 167 7.70 -1.91 14.18
N ILE A 168 6.83 -1.21 14.91
CA ILE A 168 6.02 -0.12 14.39
C ILE A 168 6.92 0.98 13.84
N LYS A 169 7.89 1.44 14.64
CA LYS A 169 8.85 2.48 14.25
C LYS A 169 9.62 2.07 13.01
N LYS A 170 10.18 0.85 13.00
CA LYS A 170 10.91 0.31 11.85
C LYS A 170 10.06 0.29 10.58
N HIS A 171 8.78 -0.09 10.68
CA HIS A 171 7.87 -0.09 9.54
C HIS A 171 7.65 1.33 8.99
N ILE A 172 7.39 2.31 9.87
CA ILE A 172 7.15 3.71 9.50
C ILE A 172 8.42 4.35 8.92
N ASP A 173 9.56 4.20 9.60
CA ASP A 173 10.86 4.71 9.13
C ASP A 173 11.16 4.19 7.72
N HIS A 174 10.98 2.88 7.48
CA HIS A 174 11.23 2.28 6.17
C HIS A 174 10.35 2.89 5.06
N GLN A 175 9.07 3.13 5.33
CA GLN A 175 8.18 3.77 4.35
C GLN A 175 8.59 5.24 4.11
N TYR A 176 8.93 5.96 5.17
CA TYR A 176 9.36 7.36 5.10
C TYR A 176 10.60 7.52 4.21
N GLU A 177 11.67 6.73 4.44
CA GLU A 177 12.91 6.83 3.69
C GLU A 177 12.71 6.61 2.18
N ILE A 178 11.91 5.61 1.80
CA ILE A 178 11.61 5.33 0.39
C ILE A 178 10.82 6.48 -0.25
N LEU A 179 9.83 7.01 0.47
CA LEU A 179 8.87 7.95 -0.11
C LEU A 179 9.36 9.39 -0.06
N ARG A 180 10.32 9.71 0.80
CA ARG A 180 10.97 11.03 0.85
C ARG A 180 11.63 11.38 -0.47
N GLU A 181 12.39 10.45 -1.06
CA GLU A 181 13.02 10.65 -2.36
C GLU A 181 12.00 10.81 -3.49
N VAL A 182 10.93 10.01 -3.46
CA VAL A 182 9.82 10.09 -4.41
C VAL A 182 9.13 11.46 -4.35
N HIS A 183 8.89 11.97 -3.14
CA HIS A 183 8.31 13.29 -2.94
C HIS A 183 9.26 14.40 -3.36
N ASN A 184 10.53 14.36 -2.95
CA ASN A 184 11.52 15.39 -3.27
C ASN A 184 11.73 15.55 -4.78
N SER A 185 11.56 14.48 -5.55
CA SER A 185 11.63 14.52 -7.00
C SER A 185 10.50 15.34 -7.63
N ASN A 186 9.33 15.43 -7.00
CA ASN A 186 8.21 16.26 -7.47
C ASN A 186 7.22 16.59 -6.32
N PRO A 187 7.52 17.58 -5.46
CA PRO A 187 6.72 17.87 -4.26
C PRO A 187 5.28 18.27 -4.57
N ALA A 188 5.09 19.09 -5.61
CA ALA A 188 3.77 19.59 -6.02
C ALA A 188 2.80 18.47 -6.42
N LYS A 189 3.32 17.30 -6.82
CA LYS A 189 2.51 16.17 -7.28
C LYS A 189 1.72 15.47 -6.18
N TYR A 190 2.11 15.67 -4.92
CA TYR A 190 1.57 14.96 -3.76
C TYR A 190 1.10 15.92 -2.66
N SER A 191 1.09 17.22 -2.92
CA SER A 191 0.70 18.25 -1.96
C SER A 191 -0.78 18.14 -1.56
N ASP A 192 -1.63 17.68 -2.47
CA ASP A 192 -3.05 17.41 -2.21
C ASP A 192 -3.23 16.32 -1.14
N VAL A 193 -2.45 15.24 -1.25
CA VAL A 193 -2.46 14.13 -0.28
C VAL A 193 -1.95 14.59 1.08
N LEU A 194 -0.86 15.37 1.11
CA LEU A 194 -0.33 15.91 2.37
C LEU A 194 -1.34 16.85 3.05
N ALA A 195 -1.92 17.77 2.28
CA ALA A 195 -2.88 18.75 2.78
C ALA A 195 -4.14 18.11 3.35
N TYR A 196 -4.59 16.97 2.79
CA TYR A 196 -5.70 16.20 3.34
C TYR A 196 -5.49 15.80 4.82
N TYR A 197 -4.23 15.53 5.21
CA TYR A 197 -3.87 15.19 6.59
C TYR A 197 -3.33 16.39 7.38
N GLU A 198 -3.52 17.61 6.88
CA GLU A 198 -3.00 18.86 7.48
C GLU A 198 -1.46 18.90 7.58
N PHE A 199 -0.77 18.17 6.69
CA PHE A 199 0.68 18.26 6.54
C PHE A 199 1.04 19.23 5.42
N THR A 200 2.08 20.03 5.65
CA THR A 200 2.62 20.98 4.68
C THR A 200 3.84 20.44 3.95
N SER A 201 4.56 19.51 4.58
CA SER A 201 5.79 18.93 4.01
C SER A 201 6.14 17.57 4.63
N PHE A 202 7.09 16.86 3.99
CA PHE A 202 7.68 15.65 4.57
C PHE A 202 8.45 15.89 5.88
N ASN A 203 8.84 17.13 6.17
CA ASN A 203 9.46 17.49 7.46
C ASN A 203 8.44 17.36 8.61
N ASP A 204 7.16 17.64 8.36
CA ASP A 204 6.10 17.46 9.37
C ASP A 204 5.95 15.98 9.73
N LEU A 205 6.06 15.10 8.74
CA LEU A 205 6.04 13.66 8.95
C LEU A 205 7.23 13.22 9.81
N GLU A 206 8.44 13.68 9.47
CA GLU A 206 9.67 13.36 10.20
C GLU A 206 9.59 13.78 11.68
N ASN A 207 9.04 14.97 11.95
CA ASN A 207 8.86 15.48 13.30
C ASN A 207 7.94 14.62 14.15
N ILE A 208 6.92 14.00 13.53
CA ILE A 208 6.03 13.05 14.22
C ILE A 208 6.75 11.72 14.44
N ILE A 209 7.50 11.22 13.46
CA ILE A 209 8.29 9.99 13.59
C ILE A 209 9.27 10.08 14.77
N LYS A 210 9.93 11.24 14.94
CA LYS A 210 10.85 11.51 16.07
C LYS A 210 10.19 11.43 17.45
N LYS A 211 8.85 11.51 17.56
CA LYS A 211 8.12 11.31 18.82
C LYS A 211 8.07 9.83 19.24
N ILE A 212 8.33 8.89 18.33
CA ILE A 212 8.41 7.47 18.64
C ILE A 212 9.79 7.17 19.21
N GLN A 213 9.87 7.16 20.54
CA GLN A 213 11.10 6.93 21.29
C GLN A 213 11.25 5.45 21.70
N CYS A 214 10.13 4.73 21.82
CA CYS A 214 10.05 3.38 22.38
C CYS A 214 10.65 3.29 23.77
N VAL A 215 9.81 3.17 24.80
CA VAL A 215 10.28 3.11 26.18
C VAL A 215 11.11 1.83 26.37
N SER A 216 12.43 1.98 26.49
CA SER A 216 13.28 0.92 27.01
C SER A 216 13.01 0.77 28.51
N GLY A 217 13.10 -0.45 29.04
CA GLY A 217 12.73 -0.79 30.42
C GLY A 217 13.44 0.02 31.53
N GLU A 218 14.41 0.87 31.20
CA GLU A 218 15.10 1.76 32.14
C GLU A 218 14.22 2.93 32.62
N ASN A 219 13.24 3.37 31.82
CA ASN A 219 12.34 4.48 32.20
C ASN A 219 11.08 4.02 32.96
N LEU A 220 10.82 2.72 33.06
CA LEU A 220 9.73 2.18 33.88
C LEU A 220 10.03 2.28 35.39
N HIS A 221 11.31 2.29 35.76
CA HIS A 221 11.75 2.43 37.16
C HIS A 221 11.60 3.86 37.71
N ALA A 222 11.70 4.89 36.86
CA ALA A 222 11.55 6.28 37.27
C ALA A 222 10.10 6.63 37.67
N SER A 223 9.10 5.89 37.16
CA SER A 223 7.69 6.04 37.53
C SER A 223 7.23 5.14 38.69
N ALA A 224 8.08 4.23 39.18
CA ALA A 224 7.72 3.23 40.19
C ALA A 224 8.53 3.35 41.51
N GLN A 225 9.38 4.37 41.65
CA GLN A 225 10.16 4.58 42.87
C GLN A 225 9.35 5.33 43.93
N GLY A 226 8.51 4.56 44.60
CA GLY A 226 7.85 4.95 45.83
C GLY A 226 7.67 3.81 46.81
N TYR A 227 8.50 2.75 46.81
CA TYR A 227 8.58 1.79 47.92
C TYR A 227 9.93 1.06 47.94
N ASN A 228 10.66 1.16 49.06
CA ASN A 228 11.84 0.36 49.37
C ASN A 228 11.45 -0.97 50.03
N SER A 229 12.12 -2.08 49.68
CA SER A 229 12.83 -2.94 50.64
C SER A 229 13.58 -4.09 49.94
N ASP A 230 14.91 -4.09 50.13
CA ASP A 230 15.87 -5.17 50.39
C ASP A 230 15.65 -6.65 49.93
N GLY A 231 16.73 -7.24 49.39
CA GLY A 231 17.04 -8.67 49.54
C GLY A 231 17.55 -9.44 48.30
N ILE A 232 18.88 -9.53 48.13
CA ILE A 232 19.68 -10.41 47.21
C ILE A 232 19.53 -11.91 47.63
N PRO A 233 19.70 -12.98 46.78
CA PRO A 233 20.68 -13.10 45.69
C PRO A 233 20.24 -13.63 44.32
N SER A 234 21.04 -13.21 43.34
CA SER A 234 21.09 -13.61 41.95
C SER A 234 21.21 -15.12 41.73
N LEU A 235 20.28 -15.68 40.96
CA LEU A 235 20.41 -16.98 40.30
C LEU A 235 20.46 -16.76 38.77
N SER A 236 21.57 -17.18 38.17
CA SER A 236 21.92 -16.96 36.76
C SER A 236 20.84 -17.41 35.78
N GLY A 237 20.18 -16.44 35.13
CA GLY A 237 19.12 -16.65 34.12
C GLY A 237 19.59 -17.33 32.82
N VAL A 238 20.89 -17.60 32.68
CA VAL A 238 21.47 -18.25 31.49
C VAL A 238 21.05 -19.73 31.41
N HIS A 239 20.84 -20.41 32.54
CA HIS A 239 20.46 -21.82 32.54
C HIS A 239 18.97 -22.07 32.23
N ILE A 240 18.08 -21.12 32.55
CA ILE A 240 16.64 -21.22 32.25
C ILE A 240 16.38 -20.97 30.75
N PHE A 241 17.14 -20.05 30.13
CA PHE A 241 17.06 -19.78 28.70
C PHE A 241 17.51 -20.97 27.83
N LEU A 242 18.56 -21.68 28.23
CA LEU A 242 19.06 -22.85 27.48
C LEU A 242 18.08 -24.03 27.47
N LEU A 243 17.31 -24.23 28.54
CA LEU A 243 16.32 -25.31 28.63
C LEU A 243 15.05 -25.04 27.81
N LEU A 244 14.65 -23.76 27.66
CA LEU A 244 13.49 -23.38 26.83
C LEU A 244 13.79 -23.43 25.33
N VAL A 245 15.02 -23.10 24.93
CA VAL A 245 15.44 -23.11 23.52
C VAL A 245 15.51 -24.53 22.96
N LEU A 246 15.97 -25.52 23.74
CA LEU A 246 16.06 -26.92 23.31
C LEU A 246 14.69 -27.59 23.08
N SER A 247 13.63 -27.10 23.73
CA SER A 247 12.25 -27.60 23.56
C SER A 247 11.61 -27.16 22.24
N LEU A 248 11.93 -25.94 21.76
CA LEU A 248 11.32 -25.37 20.56
C LEU A 248 11.97 -25.86 19.27
N PHE A 249 13.26 -26.23 19.26
CA PHE A 249 13.93 -26.74 18.06
C PHE A 249 13.63 -28.21 17.74
N GLY A 250 13.10 -28.98 18.71
CA GLY A 250 12.70 -30.38 18.51
C GLY A 250 11.49 -30.58 17.57
N SER A 251 10.67 -29.54 17.37
CA SER A 251 9.44 -29.61 16.55
C SER A 251 9.61 -29.12 15.10
N PHE A 252 10.68 -28.38 14.78
CA PHE A 252 10.91 -27.87 13.42
C PHE A 252 11.54 -28.91 12.48
N VAL A 253 12.30 -29.86 13.02
CA VAL A 253 12.98 -30.88 12.21
C VAL A 253 11.97 -31.80 11.49
N PRO A 254 10.90 -32.32 12.14
CA PRO A 254 9.87 -33.10 11.45
C PRO A 254 9.12 -32.30 10.36
N CYS A 255 8.84 -31.01 10.62
CA CYS A 255 8.16 -30.14 9.66
C CYS A 255 8.98 -29.92 8.37
N PHE A 256 10.31 -29.83 8.48
CA PHE A 256 11.20 -29.75 7.33
C PHE A 256 11.21 -31.04 6.49
N PHE A 257 11.17 -32.21 7.15
CA PHE A 257 11.06 -33.50 6.46
C PHE A 257 9.68 -33.69 5.79
N LEU A 258 8.60 -33.23 6.43
CA LEU A 258 7.25 -33.23 5.84
C LEU A 258 7.16 -32.29 4.63
N TYR A 259 7.76 -31.10 4.69
CA TYR A 259 7.86 -30.16 3.56
C TYR A 259 8.52 -30.81 2.33
N LYS A 260 9.55 -31.65 2.54
CA LYS A 260 10.31 -32.29 1.45
C LYS A 260 9.63 -33.56 0.90
N ARG A 261 8.73 -34.21 1.66
CA ARG A 261 8.09 -35.49 1.29
C ARG A 261 6.59 -35.43 0.99
N THR A 262 5.91 -34.31 1.23
CA THR A 262 4.47 -34.16 0.91
C THR A 262 4.22 -33.26 -0.31
N PRO A 263 3.13 -33.50 -1.08
CA PRO A 263 2.78 -32.69 -2.27
C PRO A 263 2.44 -31.22 -1.94
N LEU A 264 2.26 -30.86 -0.66
CA LEU A 264 2.05 -29.49 -0.19
C LEU A 264 3.27 -28.58 -0.45
N GLY A 265 4.50 -29.11 -0.34
CA GLY A 265 5.74 -28.36 -0.61
C GLY A 265 5.89 -27.98 -2.09
N LEU A 266 5.49 -28.88 -2.99
CA LEU A 266 5.44 -28.63 -4.45
C LEU A 266 4.38 -27.57 -4.81
N TRP A 267 3.22 -27.59 -4.15
CA TRP A 267 2.16 -26.60 -4.38
C TRP A 267 2.55 -25.19 -3.90
N LEU A 268 3.13 -25.06 -2.70
CA LEU A 268 3.64 -23.78 -2.18
C LEU A 268 4.81 -23.25 -3.01
N ARG A 269 5.74 -24.12 -3.44
CA ARG A 269 6.87 -23.73 -4.30
C ARG A 269 6.40 -23.29 -5.70
N LYS A 270 5.35 -23.91 -6.24
CA LYS A 270 4.73 -23.51 -7.51
C LYS A 270 4.00 -22.17 -7.38
N ARG A 271 3.32 -21.91 -6.25
CA ARG A 271 2.63 -20.64 -5.99
C ARG A 271 3.61 -19.48 -5.77
N ILE A 272 4.66 -19.66 -4.95
CA ILE A 272 5.67 -18.63 -4.66
C ILE A 272 6.62 -18.42 -5.86
N GLY A 273 7.00 -19.50 -6.56
CA GLY A 273 7.87 -19.41 -7.74
C GLY A 273 7.21 -18.67 -8.92
N ASN A 274 5.90 -18.82 -9.10
CA ASN A 274 5.16 -18.12 -10.14
C ASN A 274 5.04 -16.61 -9.88
N GLU A 275 4.86 -16.20 -8.61
CA GLU A 275 4.85 -14.79 -8.20
C GLU A 275 6.21 -14.11 -8.45
N ILE A 276 7.32 -14.74 -8.02
CA ILE A 276 8.68 -14.18 -8.19
C ILE A 276 9.08 -14.09 -9.67
N ASN A 277 8.73 -15.09 -10.48
CA ASN A 277 9.04 -15.09 -11.91
C ASN A 277 8.24 -14.02 -12.69
N PHE A 278 7.00 -13.72 -12.28
CA PHE A 278 6.21 -12.62 -12.84
C PHE A 278 6.81 -11.25 -12.50
N PHE A 279 7.17 -11.01 -11.23
CA PHE A 279 7.84 -9.77 -10.85
C PHE A 279 9.16 -9.58 -11.60
N ASN A 280 9.95 -10.64 -11.79
CA ASN A 280 11.20 -10.57 -12.55
C ASN A 280 10.98 -10.36 -14.05
N LYS A 281 9.98 -11.02 -14.67
CA LYS A 281 9.63 -10.84 -16.08
C LYS A 281 9.08 -9.43 -16.35
N ILE A 282 8.21 -8.91 -15.48
CA ILE A 282 7.73 -7.53 -15.55
C ILE A 282 8.86 -6.53 -15.31
N ASN A 283 9.75 -6.76 -14.34
CA ASN A 283 10.91 -5.86 -14.14
C ASN A 283 11.82 -5.83 -15.37
N TYR A 284 11.99 -6.97 -16.04
CA TYR A 284 12.78 -7.08 -17.25
C TYR A 284 12.14 -6.33 -18.43
N GLU A 285 10.84 -6.53 -18.68
CA GLU A 285 10.09 -5.80 -19.72
C GLU A 285 10.00 -4.29 -19.39
N LYS A 286 9.87 -3.93 -18.11
CA LYS A 286 9.85 -2.54 -17.61
C LYS A 286 11.19 -1.83 -17.76
N LYS A 287 12.33 -2.52 -17.55
CA LYS A 287 13.67 -1.94 -17.77
C LYS A 287 13.88 -1.59 -19.24
N HIS A 288 13.40 -2.43 -20.16
CA HIS A 288 13.49 -2.18 -21.59
C HIS A 288 12.56 -1.04 -22.05
N ARG A 289 11.33 -0.93 -21.50
CA ARG A 289 10.44 0.20 -21.80
C ARG A 289 10.94 1.53 -21.24
N ILE A 290 11.48 1.56 -20.02
CA ILE A 290 12.08 2.77 -19.42
C ILE A 290 13.26 3.28 -20.26
N LEU A 291 14.09 2.39 -20.79
CA LEU A 291 15.19 2.76 -21.68
C LEU A 291 14.69 3.31 -23.02
N GLY A 292 13.58 2.78 -23.55
CA GLY A 292 12.90 3.30 -24.74
C GLY A 292 12.33 4.70 -24.53
N ASP A 293 11.51 4.89 -23.49
CA ASP A 293 10.84 6.17 -23.21
C ASP A 293 11.83 7.29 -22.88
N ILE A 294 12.95 6.98 -22.18
CA ILE A 294 14.02 7.96 -21.92
C ILE A 294 14.73 8.34 -23.23
N SER A 295 14.93 7.39 -24.15
CA SER A 295 15.54 7.65 -25.45
C SER A 295 14.65 8.54 -26.32
N GLU A 296 13.35 8.27 -26.34
CA GLU A 296 12.36 9.02 -27.14
C GLU A 296 12.20 10.45 -26.59
N TYR A 297 12.13 10.61 -25.26
CA TYR A 297 12.09 11.91 -24.60
C TYR A 297 13.37 12.75 -24.82
N LEU A 298 14.55 12.13 -24.84
CA LEU A 298 15.81 12.86 -25.12
C LEU A 298 15.88 13.30 -26.59
N GLN A 299 15.32 12.52 -27.51
CA GLN A 299 15.34 12.81 -28.94
C GLN A 299 14.38 13.96 -29.32
N ASP A 300 13.21 14.04 -28.69
CA ASP A 300 12.26 15.15 -28.88
C ASP A 300 12.76 16.48 -28.27
N ASN A 301 13.56 16.44 -27.21
CA ASN A 301 14.14 17.65 -26.60
C ASN A 301 15.41 18.13 -27.30
N LEU A 302 16.17 17.25 -27.97
CA LEU A 302 17.32 17.64 -28.79
C LEU A 302 16.89 18.33 -30.10
N HIS A 303 15.71 18.02 -30.64
CA HIS A 303 15.27 18.61 -31.91
C HIS A 303 14.63 20.02 -31.78
N ASN A 304 14.40 20.50 -30.56
CA ASN A 304 13.76 21.79 -30.29
C ASN A 304 14.72 22.93 -29.86
N GLU A 305 16.03 22.65 -29.72
CA GLU A 305 17.04 23.66 -29.38
C GLU A 305 18.14 23.82 -30.46
N GLU A 306 17.75 24.10 -31.70
CA GLU A 306 18.57 24.75 -32.75
C GLU A 306 17.58 25.05 -33.87
N TYR A 307 17.17 26.28 -34.19
CA TYR A 307 17.96 27.37 -34.75
C TYR A 307 17.24 28.71 -34.49
N ASN A 308 17.91 29.66 -33.85
CA ASN A 308 17.59 31.09 -33.96
C ASN A 308 18.91 31.86 -34.16
N VAL A 309 19.42 31.86 -35.40
CA VAL A 309 20.49 32.76 -35.80
C VAL A 309 19.85 34.07 -36.27
N PHE A 310 19.92 35.09 -35.42
CA PHE A 310 19.61 36.47 -35.80
C PHE A 310 20.71 37.01 -36.70
N HIS A 311 20.40 37.25 -37.97
CA HIS A 311 21.24 38.09 -38.84
C HIS A 311 20.90 39.56 -38.61
N HIS A 312 21.79 40.28 -37.93
CA HIS A 312 21.88 41.73 -38.07
C HIS A 312 22.66 42.04 -39.35
N SER A 313 22.02 42.74 -40.29
CA SER A 313 22.69 43.47 -41.36
C SER A 313 22.34 44.94 -41.23
N SER A 314 23.32 45.75 -40.84
CA SER A 314 23.37 47.19 -41.05
C SER A 314 24.61 47.47 -41.88
N GLY A 315 24.45 48.22 -42.98
CA GLY A 315 25.58 48.75 -43.75
C GLY A 315 25.28 48.92 -45.25
N ASP A 316 25.01 50.18 -45.60
CA ASP A 316 25.03 50.90 -46.89
C ASP A 316 24.01 50.60 -48.00
#